data_AF-A0A7V9SDN9-F1
#
_entry.id   AF-A0A7V9SDN9-F1
#
_cell.length_a   1.000
_cell.length_b   1.000
_cell.length_c   1.000
_cell.angle_alpha   90.00
_cell.angle_beta   90.00
_cell.angle_gamma   90.00
#
_symmetry.space_group_name_H-M   'P 1'
#
loop_
_entity.id
_entity.type
_entity.pdbx_description
1 polymer ?
#
loop_
_entity_poly.entity_id
_entity_poly.type
_entity_poly.pdbx_seq_one_letter_code
_entity_poly.pdbx_strand_id
1 'polypeptide(L)' 'YIEVPDEEFETLGCNVLTLAPLHVLVCAGSPITRARLEAAGCRVDAYSGSEISHNRAGGPTCLTRPILRA' A
#
# COMPACT_ATOMS: atom_id res chain seq x y z
N TYR A 1 6.45 -13.90 -1.32
CA TYR A 1 5.03 -13.71 -0.95
C TYR A 1 5.00 -13.05 0.43
N ILE A 2 4.19 -12.00 0.59
CA ILE A 2 3.99 -11.31 1.87
C ILE A 2 2.50 -11.38 2.15
N GLU A 3 2.13 -12.05 3.23
CA GLU A 3 0.74 -12.19 3.64
C GLU A 3 0.22 -10.87 4.24
N VAL A 4 -1.00 -10.48 3.88
CA VAL A 4 -1.73 -9.37 4.50
C VAL A 4 -2.68 -9.97 5.53
N PRO A 5 -2.64 -9.55 6.81
CA PRO A 5 -3.56 -10.07 7.81
C PRO A 5 -4.99 -9.60 7.55
N ASP A 6 -5.98 -10.45 7.85
CA ASP A 6 -7.40 -10.15 7.59
C ASP A 6 -7.86 -8.83 8.23
N GLU A 7 -7.34 -8.50 9.42
CA GLU A 7 -7.65 -7.25 10.14
C GLU A 7 -7.20 -5.98 9.40
N GLU A 8 -6.27 -6.09 8.45
CA GLU A 8 -5.81 -4.95 7.65
C GLU A 8 -6.49 -4.83 6.29
N PHE A 9 -7.43 -5.73 5.97
CA PHE A 9 -8.15 -5.69 4.69
C PHE A 9 -8.91 -4.36 4.51
N GLU A 10 -9.71 -3.97 5.49
CA GLU A 10 -10.47 -2.71 5.49
C GLU A 10 -9.57 -1.46 5.53
N THR A 11 -8.36 -1.60 6.06
CA THR A 11 -7.35 -0.53 6.08
C THR A 11 -6.50 -0.44 4.82
N LEU A 12 -6.85 -1.23 3.79
CA LEU A 12 -6.22 -1.25 2.47
C LEU A 12 -4.82 -1.88 2.46
N GLY A 13 -4.55 -2.87 3.32
CA GLY A 13 -3.24 -3.51 3.43
C GLY A 13 -2.74 -4.15 2.13
N CYS A 14 -3.64 -4.70 1.32
CA CYS A 14 -3.30 -5.26 0.00
C CYS A 14 -3.10 -4.20 -1.10
N ASN A 15 -3.42 -2.93 -0.83
CA ASN A 15 -3.34 -1.85 -1.79
C ASN A 15 -1.95 -1.21 -1.81
N VAL A 16 -0.99 -1.94 -2.38
CA VAL A 16 0.43 -1.55 -2.44
C VAL A 16 0.78 -1.08 -3.84
N LEU A 17 1.21 0.17 -3.99
CA LEU A 17 1.66 0.71 -5.28
C LEU A 17 3.18 0.64 -5.39
N THR A 18 3.68 -0.10 -6.38
CA THR A 18 5.12 -0.14 -6.68
C THR A 18 5.55 1.12 -7.44
N LEU A 19 6.54 1.83 -6.91
CA LEU A 19 7.13 3.04 -7.51
C LEU A 19 8.43 2.74 -8.25
N ALA A 20 9.23 1.81 -7.73
CA ALA A 20 10.47 1.29 -8.31
C ALA A 20 10.78 -0.11 -7.71
N PRO A 21 11.80 -0.85 -8.17
CA PRO A 21 12.20 -2.11 -7.53
C PRO A 21 12.42 -1.92 -6.03
N LEU A 22 11.73 -2.72 -5.21
CA LEU A 22 11.75 -2.64 -3.74
C LEU A 22 11.39 -1.25 -3.17
N HIS A 23 10.66 -0.41 -3.90
CA HIS A 23 10.15 0.87 -3.41
C HIS A 23 8.64 0.95 -3.66
N VAL A 24 7.89 1.04 -2.58
CA VAL A 24 6.43 0.97 -2.60
C VAL A 24 5.79 2.11 -1.81
N LEU A 25 4.56 2.45 -2.18
CA LEU A 25 3.67 3.38 -1.49
C LEU A 25 2.46 2.62 -0.94
N VAL A 26 2.15 2.83 0.34
CA VAL A 26 1.00 2.22 1.03
C VAL A 26 0.14 3.27 1.75
N CYS A 27 -1.10 2.91 2.09
CA CYS A 27 -1.88 3.70 3.03
C CYS A 27 -1.34 3.49 4.47
N ALA A 28 -1.35 4.53 5.30
CA ALA A 28 -0.83 4.44 6.67
C ALA A 28 -1.67 3.57 7.62
N GLY A 29 -2.85 3.11 7.20
CA GLY A 29 -3.77 2.31 7.99
C GLY A 29 -3.33 0.86 8.27
N SER A 30 -2.30 0.36 7.58
CA SER A 30 -1.87 -1.06 7.65
C SER A 30 -0.43 -1.24 8.17
N PRO A 31 -0.18 -1.03 9.48
CA PRO A 31 1.15 -1.09 10.07
C PRO A 31 1.84 -2.47 10.00
N ILE A 32 1.10 -3.58 10.10
CA ILE A 32 1.65 -4.95 10.03
C ILE A 32 2.13 -5.24 8.61
N THR A 33 1.31 -4.96 7.60
CA THR A 33 1.71 -5.12 6.20
C THR A 33 2.91 -4.25 5.86
N ARG A 34 2.92 -3.00 6.33
CA ARG A 34 4.09 -2.11 6.20
C ARG A 34 5.35 -2.73 6.81
N ALA A 35 5.29 -3.20 8.05
CA ALA A 35 6.44 -3.81 8.73
C ALA A 35 6.93 -5.07 8.00
N ARG A 36 6.02 -5.89 7.47
CA ARG A 36 6.37 -7.08 6.68
C ARG A 36 7.04 -6.72 5.35
N LEU A 37 6.59 -5.65 4.68
CA LEU A 37 7.24 -5.11 3.48
C LEU A 37 8.65 -4.58 3.78
N GLU A 38 8.80 -3.81 4.85
CA GLU A 38 10.10 -3.31 5.29
C GLU A 38 11.06 -4.47 5.63
N ALA A 39 10.58 -5.50 6.34
CA ALA A 39 11.36 -6.70 6.66
C ALA A 39 11.76 -7.52 5.42
N ALA A 40 10.96 -7.44 4.34
CA ALA A 40 11.28 -8.05 3.05
C ALA A 40 12.28 -7.22 2.21
N GLY A 41 12.78 -6.10 2.73
CA GLY A 41 13.76 -5.24 2.07
C GLY A 41 13.15 -4.12 1.21
N CYS A 42 11.84 -3.89 1.30
CA CYS A 42 11.22 -2.76 0.62
C CYS A 42 11.48 -1.46 1.37
N ARG A 43 11.84 -0.41 0.63
CA ARG A 43 11.59 0.97 1.06
C ARG A 43 10.08 1.24 0.97
N VAL A 44 9.47 1.61 2.09
CA VAL A 44 8.03 1.87 2.16
C VAL A 44 7.77 3.34 2.48
N ASP A 45 7.16 4.05 1.54
CA ASP A 45 6.55 5.35 1.81
C ASP A 45 5.08 5.15 2.19
N ALA A 46 4.56 5.98 3.09
CA ALA A 46 3.17 5.90 3.54
C ALA A 46 2.50 7.28 3.48
N TYR A 47 1.21 7.30 3.12
CA TYR A 47 0.37 8.51 3.17
C TYR A 47 -0.87 8.27 4.03
N SER A 48 -1.40 9.33 4.65
CA SER A 48 -2.52 9.23 5.61
C SER A 48 -3.79 8.61 5.02
N GLY A 49 -4.16 9.00 3.80
CA GLY A 49 -5.33 8.45 3.10
C GLY A 49 -6.70 8.72 3.72
N SER A 50 -6.80 9.49 4.82
CA SER A 50 -8.07 9.75 5.53
C SER A 50 -9.18 10.27 4.61
N GLU A 51 -8.88 11.28 3.79
CA GLU A 51 -9.87 11.98 2.96
C GLU A 51 -10.03 11.43 1.55
N ILE A 52 -9.08 10.63 1.08
CA ILE A 52 -9.01 10.19 -0.32
C ILE A 52 -9.10 8.69 -0.48
N SER A 53 -8.89 7.92 0.59
CA SER A 53 -8.80 6.47 0.55
C SER A 53 -9.76 5.80 1.52
N HIS A 54 -9.65 6.04 2.82
CA HIS A 54 -10.48 5.33 3.81
C HIS A 54 -11.98 5.63 3.64
N ASN A 55 -12.34 6.87 3.32
CA ASN A 55 -13.73 7.26 3.09
C ASN A 55 -14.33 6.76 1.76
N ARG A 56 -13.50 6.29 0.83
CA ARG A 56 -13.91 5.87 -0.54
C ARG A 56 -13.47 4.45 -0.90
N ALA A 57 -12.93 3.70 0.05
CA ALA A 57 -12.40 2.34 -0.11
C ALA A 57 -11.38 2.19 -1.27
N GLY A 58 -10.56 3.22 -1.53
CA GLY A 58 -9.63 3.25 -2.66
C GLY A 58 -8.21 3.63 -2.26
N GLY A 59 -7.27 2.69 -2.34
CA GLY A 59 -5.86 2.95 -1.99
C GLY A 59 -5.01 3.52 -3.14
N PRO A 60 -3.68 3.60 -2.99
CA PRO A 60 -2.80 4.23 -3.96
C PRO A 60 -2.85 3.60 -5.36
N THR A 61 -3.12 2.30 -5.49
CA THR A 61 -3.27 1.65 -6.80
C THR A 61 -4.57 2.04 -7.51
N CYS A 62 -5.63 2.35 -6.76
CA CYS A 62 -6.91 2.80 -7.33
C CYS A 62 -6.86 4.26 -7.78
N LEU A 63 -6.04 5.07 -7.10
CA LEU A 63 -5.86 6.49 -7.38
C LEU A 63 -4.87 6.77 -8.52
N THR A 64 -4.19 5.74 -9.01
CA THR A 64 -3.16 5.87 -10.03
C THR A 64 -3.45 4.99 -11.23
N ARG A 65 -3.02 5.47 -12.40
CA ARG A 65 -3.05 4.70 -13.65
C ARG A 65 -1.67 4.78 -14.30
N PRO A 66 -0.86 3.70 -14.27
CA PRO A 66 0.44 3.70 -14.94
C PRO A 66 0.26 3.98 -16.43
N ILE A 67 0.98 4.97 -16.96
CA ILE A 67 0.94 5.31 -18.39
C ILE A 67 1.81 4.33 -19.19
N LEU A 68 2.94 3.92 -18.62
CA LEU A 68 3.83 2.93 -19.18
C LEU A 68 3.67 1.62 -18.40
N ARG A 69 3.46 0.52 -19.11
CA ARG A 69 3.53 -0.85 -18.60
C ARG A 69 4.52 -1.59 -19.49
N ALA A 70 5.69 -1.96 -18.95
CA ALA A 70 6.65 -2.82 -19.62
C ALA A 70 6.38 -4.28 -19.26
#